data_AF-A0A1Y4A2T8-F1
#
_entry.id   AF-A0A1Y4A2T8-F1
#
_cell.length_a   1.000
_cell.length_b   1.000
_cell.length_c   1.000
_cell.angle_alpha   90.00
_cell.angle_beta   90.00
_cell.angle_gamma   90.00
#
_symmetry.space_group_name_H-M   'P 1'
#
loop_
_entity.id
_entity.type
_entity.pdbx_description
1 polymer ?
#
loop_
_entity_poly.entity_id
_entity_poly.type
_entity_poly.pdbx_seq_one_letter_code
_entity_poly.pdbx_strand_id
1 'polypeptide(L)'
;MVVFVTPMYYFGFSSQLKAVIDRFYAVNGRIKGASKQSAFLMAYANTDPKEAEPMISHYKTLLNYLGWKDRGMVIAPGMWPAGAVQNTKYSRQVYELGKSL
;
A
#
# COMPACT_ATOMS: atom_id res chain seq x y z
N MET A 1 3.45 3.40 -13.31
CA MET A 1 3.09 3.54 -11.89
C MET A 1 2.62 2.19 -11.35
N VAL A 2 2.86 1.88 -10.08
CA VAL A 2 2.41 0.65 -9.41
C VAL A 2 1.65 1.05 -8.15
N VAL A 3 0.47 0.49 -7.88
CA VAL A 3 -0.28 0.79 -6.67
C VAL A 3 -0.42 -0.49 -5.86
N PHE A 4 0.10 -0.48 -4.63
CA PHE A 4 -0.06 -1.58 -3.68
C PHE A 4 -1.36 -1.37 -2.93
N VAL A 5 -2.31 -2.29 -3.08
CA VAL A 5 -3.63 -2.20 -2.46
C VAL A 5 -3.87 -3.47 -1.65
N THR A 6 -4.12 -3.32 -0.35
CA THR A 6 -4.35 -4.49 0.52
C THR A 6 -5.19 -4.14 1.74
N PRO A 7 -6.06 -5.03 2.20
CA PRO A 7 -6.48 -5.01 3.59
C PRO A 7 -5.29 -5.37 4.52
N MET A 8 -5.38 -5.02 5.80
CA MET A 8 -4.52 -5.60 6.84
C MET A 8 -5.07 -6.94 7.30
N TYR A 9 -4.24 -7.98 7.27
CA TYR A 9 -4.51 -9.25 7.92
C TYR A 9 -3.34 -9.64 8.80
N TYR A 10 -3.60 -9.87 10.10
CA TYR A 10 -2.57 -10.15 11.11
C TYR A 10 -1.37 -9.18 11.02
N PHE A 11 -1.66 -7.86 11.01
CA PHE A 11 -0.66 -6.79 10.95
C PHE A 11 0.26 -6.83 9.70
N GLY A 12 -0.18 -7.50 8.64
CA GLY A 12 0.57 -7.69 7.39
C GLY A 12 -0.28 -7.58 6.14
N PHE A 13 0.40 -7.67 4.99
CA PHE A 13 -0.23 -7.67 3.67
C PHE A 13 -1.04 -8.94 3.44
N SER A 14 -2.04 -8.87 2.57
CA SER A 14 -2.73 -10.07 2.10
C SER A 14 -1.75 -11.05 1.46
N SER A 15 -2.01 -12.34 1.64
CA SER A 15 -1.18 -13.41 1.04
C SER A 15 -1.12 -13.30 -0.48
N GLN A 16 -2.22 -12.84 -1.11
CA GLN A 16 -2.30 -12.59 -2.55
C GLN A 16 -1.31 -11.50 -3.00
N LEU A 17 -1.26 -10.36 -2.31
CA LEU A 17 -0.30 -9.30 -2.63
C LEU A 17 1.13 -9.74 -2.32
N LYS A 18 1.34 -10.41 -1.18
CA LYS A 18 2.66 -10.88 -0.78
C LYS A 18 3.23 -11.91 -1.78
N ALA A 19 2.40 -12.79 -2.33
CA ALA A 19 2.81 -13.74 -3.35
C ALA A 19 3.37 -13.05 -4.60
N VAL A 20 2.76 -11.94 -5.04
CA VAL A 20 3.27 -11.13 -6.17
C VAL A 20 4.60 -10.47 -5.82
N ILE A 21 4.69 -9.85 -4.64
CA ILE A 21 5.94 -9.22 -4.15
C ILE A 21 7.07 -10.25 -4.07
N ASP A 22 6.79 -11.48 -3.64
CA ASP A 22 7.79 -12.55 -3.54
C ASP A 22 8.33 -13.03 -4.89
N ARG A 23 7.68 -12.66 -6.00
CA ARG A 23 8.21 -12.89 -7.36
C ARG A 23 9.12 -11.76 -7.85
N PHE A 24 9.15 -10.62 -7.18
CA PHE A 24 10.08 -9.53 -7.49
C PHE A 24 11.53 -9.99 -7.41
N TYR A 25 11.84 -10.95 -6.54
CA TYR A 25 13.18 -11.55 -6.44
C TYR A 25 13.66 -12.13 -7.78
N ALA A 26 12.79 -12.85 -8.49
CA ALA A 26 13.12 -13.47 -9.78
C ALA A 26 13.37 -12.45 -10.90
N VAL A 27 12.82 -11.24 -10.78
CA VAL A 27 12.94 -10.17 -11.78
C VAL A 27 13.72 -8.95 -11.25
N ASN A 28 14.41 -9.10 -10.12
CA ASN A 28 14.96 -7.99 -9.34
C ASN A 28 15.86 -7.08 -10.19
N GLY A 29 16.75 -7.68 -11.00
CA GLY A 29 17.65 -6.94 -11.89
C GLY A 29 16.95 -6.09 -12.97
N ARG A 30 15.67 -6.34 -13.26
CA ARG A 30 14.88 -5.55 -14.22
C ARG A 30 14.09 -4.43 -13.55
N ILE A 31 13.76 -4.58 -12.27
CA ILE A 31 12.83 -3.67 -11.58
C ILE A 31 13.53 -2.75 -10.60
N LYS A 32 14.67 -3.15 -10.04
CA LYS A 32 15.47 -2.33 -9.14
C LYS A 32 16.17 -1.23 -9.93
N GLY A 33 16.13 0.00 -9.44
CA GLY A 33 16.68 1.18 -10.10
C GLY A 33 15.85 1.68 -11.30
N ALA A 34 14.78 0.97 -11.68
CA ALA A 34 13.86 1.46 -12.70
C ALA A 34 13.16 2.72 -12.18
N SER A 35 12.97 3.72 -13.05
CA SER A 35 12.26 4.98 -12.75
C SER A 35 10.75 4.78 -12.59
N LYS A 36 10.35 3.88 -11.68
CA LYS A 36 8.96 3.58 -11.35
C LYS A 36 8.51 4.45 -10.19
N GLN A 37 7.22 4.78 -10.24
CA GLN A 37 6.50 5.49 -9.19
C GLN A 37 5.51 4.55 -8.54
N SER A 38 5.27 4.71 -7.23
CA SER A 38 4.38 3.86 -6.47
C SER A 38 3.51 4.62 -5.48
N ALA A 39 2.33 4.07 -5.17
CA ALA A 39 1.44 4.50 -4.09
C ALA A 39 0.96 3.31 -3.25
N PHE A 40 0.52 3.55 -2.01
CA PHE A 40 0.05 2.51 -1.09
C PHE A 40 -1.35 2.81 -0.55
N LEU A 41 -2.29 1.89 -0.75
CA LEU A 41 -3.66 1.98 -0.24
C LEU A 41 -3.91 0.82 0.72
N MET A 42 -4.34 1.15 1.94
CA MET A 42 -4.60 0.16 2.98
C MET A 42 -5.89 0.45 3.72
N ALA A 43 -6.65 -0.59 4.02
CA ALA A 43 -7.80 -0.54 4.92
C ALA A 43 -7.68 -1.59 6.02
N TYR A 44 -8.13 -1.28 7.24
CA TYR A 44 -8.09 -2.21 8.35
C TYR A 44 -9.19 -1.93 9.38
N ALA A 45 -9.60 -2.96 10.13
CA ALA A 45 -10.75 -2.91 11.02
C ALA A 45 -10.49 -2.11 12.31
N ASN A 46 -9.29 -2.25 12.87
CA ASN A 46 -8.88 -1.56 14.07
C ASN A 46 -8.58 -0.07 13.80
N THR A 47 -8.31 0.67 14.88
CA THR A 47 -8.14 2.12 14.84
C THR A 47 -6.81 2.63 15.37
N ASP A 48 -6.00 1.79 16.04
CA ASP A 48 -4.68 2.19 16.52
C ASP A 48 -3.73 2.37 15.33
N PRO A 49 -3.12 3.56 15.14
CA PRO A 49 -2.13 3.78 14.09
C PRO A 49 -0.88 2.91 14.22
N LYS A 50 -0.51 2.46 15.43
CA LYS A 50 0.66 1.61 15.65
C LYS A 50 0.55 0.28 14.91
N GLU A 51 -0.66 -0.23 14.75
CA GLU A 51 -0.91 -1.49 14.05
C GLU A 51 -0.66 -1.37 12.54
N ALA A 52 -0.74 -0.16 11.98
CA ALA A 52 -0.42 0.13 10.58
C ALA A 52 1.08 0.28 10.33
N GLU A 53 1.88 0.59 11.36
CA GLU A 53 3.32 0.88 11.23
C GLU A 53 4.12 -0.25 10.56
N PRO A 54 3.93 -1.55 10.87
CA PRO A 54 4.68 -2.63 10.23
C PRO A 54 4.48 -2.65 8.70
N MET A 55 3.25 -2.42 8.25
CA MET A 55 2.89 -2.40 6.82
C MET A 55 3.43 -1.16 6.11
N ILE A 56 3.36 0.01 6.75
CA ILE A 56 3.95 1.26 6.23
C ILE A 56 5.48 1.10 6.13
N SER A 57 6.12 0.56 7.16
CA SER A 57 7.57 0.31 7.19
C SER A 57 7.99 -0.68 6.10
N HIS A 58 7.22 -1.76 5.91
CA HIS A 58 7.46 -2.73 4.84
C HIS A 58 7.38 -2.05 3.47
N TYR A 59 6.32 -1.30 3.17
CA TYR A 59 6.17 -0.58 1.91
C TYR A 59 7.34 0.39 1.65
N LYS A 60 7.70 1.22 2.64
CA LYS A 60 8.81 2.17 2.52
C LYS A 60 10.15 1.46 2.28
N THR A 61 10.40 0.39 3.02
CA THR A 61 11.60 -0.43 2.86
C THR A 61 11.68 -1.04 1.47
N LEU A 62 10.56 -1.57 0.97
CA LEU A 62 10.46 -2.14 -0.37
C LEU A 62 10.76 -1.10 -1.46
N LEU A 63 10.15 0.09 -1.38
CA LEU A 63 10.41 1.14 -2.38
C LEU A 63 11.84 1.65 -2.34
N ASN A 64 12.39 1.86 -1.14
CA ASN A 64 13.78 2.27 -0.97
C ASN A 64 14.74 1.24 -1.58
N TYR A 65 14.51 -0.05 -1.31
CA TYR A 65 15.30 -1.14 -1.90
C TYR A 65 15.21 -1.16 -3.43
N LEU A 66 14.02 -0.98 -3.98
CA LEU A 66 13.76 -0.97 -5.43
C LEU A 66 14.21 0.33 -6.12
N GLY A 67 14.48 1.40 -5.37
CA GLY A 67 14.78 2.72 -5.92
C GLY A 67 13.57 3.39 -6.59
N TRP A 68 12.35 3.05 -6.16
CA TRP A 68 11.11 3.58 -6.73
C TRP A 68 10.68 4.86 -5.99
N LYS A 69 10.07 5.80 -6.72
CA LYS A 69 9.55 7.04 -6.15
C LYS A 69 8.21 6.80 -5.47
N ASP A 70 8.12 7.09 -4.18
CA ASP A 70 6.85 7.14 -3.46
C ASP A 70 6.04 8.38 -3.87
N ARG A 71 4.75 8.17 -4.14
CA ARG A 71 3.79 9.21 -4.52
C ARG A 71 2.71 9.42 -3.47
N GLY A 72 2.72 8.66 -2.38
CA GLY A 72 1.81 8.85 -1.26
C GLY A 72 1.10 7.57 -0.84
N MET A 73 0.42 7.66 0.29
CA MET A 73 -0.32 6.56 0.90
C MET A 73 -1.68 7.03 1.40
N VAL A 74 -2.68 6.16 1.36
CA VAL A 74 -3.96 6.35 2.07
C VAL A 74 -4.20 5.15 2.97
N ILE A 75 -4.30 5.44 4.26
CA ILE A 75 -4.43 4.44 5.33
C ILE A 75 -5.78 4.65 6.02
N ALA A 76 -6.70 3.70 5.83
CA ALA A 76 -8.08 3.77 6.30
C ALA A 76 -8.34 2.81 7.49
N PRO A 77 -8.14 3.28 8.74
CA PRO A 77 -8.60 2.57 9.95
C PRO A 77 -10.11 2.50 10.06
N GLY A 78 -10.61 1.59 10.90
CA GLY A 78 -12.03 1.48 11.24
C GLY A 78 -12.91 0.85 10.16
N MET A 79 -12.32 0.22 9.14
CA MET A 79 -13.04 -0.34 8.00
C MET A 79 -13.41 -1.80 8.25
N TRP A 80 -14.67 -2.04 8.66
CA TRP A 80 -15.18 -3.36 9.03
C TRP A 80 -15.84 -4.11 7.86
N PRO A 81 -17.02 -3.68 7.36
CA PRO A 81 -17.63 -4.33 6.21
C PRO A 81 -17.06 -3.83 4.88
N ALA A 82 -17.23 -4.63 3.84
CA ALA A 82 -17.05 -4.17 2.47
C ALA A 82 -17.92 -2.93 2.22
N GLY A 83 -17.36 -1.92 1.57
CA GLY A 83 -18.06 -0.65 1.31
C GLY A 83 -18.00 0.38 2.43
N ALA A 84 -17.49 0.06 3.63
CA ALA A 84 -17.36 1.00 4.75
C ALA A 84 -16.63 2.31 4.38
N VAL A 85 -15.74 2.25 3.38
CA VAL A 85 -14.95 3.39 2.92
C VAL A 85 -15.73 4.41 2.08
N GLN A 86 -16.86 4.03 1.46
CA GLN A 86 -17.49 4.78 0.35
C GLN A 86 -17.90 6.22 0.73
N ASN A 87 -18.23 6.47 2.00
CA ASN A 87 -18.65 7.80 2.50
C ASN A 87 -17.68 8.38 3.54
N THR A 88 -16.41 7.99 3.49
CA THR A 88 -15.38 8.45 4.42
C THR A 88 -14.46 9.47 3.76
N LYS A 89 -13.67 10.21 4.55
CA LYS A 89 -12.60 11.06 4.02
C LYS A 89 -11.59 10.28 3.15
N TYR A 90 -11.44 8.97 3.39
CA TYR A 90 -10.46 8.14 2.70
C TYR A 90 -10.82 7.92 1.23
N SER A 91 -12.11 7.77 0.87
CA SER A 91 -12.51 7.66 -0.55
C SER A 91 -12.14 8.92 -1.33
N ARG A 92 -12.35 10.10 -0.73
CA ARG A 92 -11.92 11.38 -1.30
C ARG A 92 -10.40 11.50 -1.37
N GLN A 93 -9.67 11.11 -0.32
CA GLN A 93 -8.20 11.14 -0.32
C GLN A 93 -7.61 10.28 -1.45
N VAL A 94 -8.15 9.08 -1.67
CA VAL A 94 -7.72 8.22 -2.80
C VAL A 94 -8.02 8.86 -4.15
N TYR A 95 -9.20 9.47 -4.30
CA TYR A 95 -9.56 10.17 -5.53
C TYR A 95 -8.62 11.35 -5.83
N GLU A 96 -8.36 12.21 -4.85
CA GLU A 96 -7.44 13.35 -5.01
C GLU A 96 -6.00 12.90 -5.23
N LEU A 97 -5.56 11.84 -4.53
CA LEU A 97 -4.26 11.22 -4.78
C LEU A 97 -4.19 10.77 -6.24
N GLY A 98 -5.15 9.97 -6.73
CA GLY A 98 -5.19 9.51 -8.12
C GLY A 98 -5.19 10.65 -9.15
N LYS A 99 -5.89 11.75 -8.87
CA LYS A 99 -5.91 12.94 -9.72
C LYS A 99 -4.56 13.70 -9.77
N SER A 100 -3.72 13.53 -8.75
CA SER A 100 -2.42 14.21 -8.63
C SER A 100 -1.23 13.45 -9.25
N LEU A 101 -1.48 12.26 -9.81
CA LEU A 101 -0.47 11.35 -10.38
C LEU A 101 -0.36 11.51 -11.89
#